data_AF-A0AAW9VE29-F1
#
_entry.id   AF-A0AAW9VE29-F1
#
_cell.length_a   1.000
_cell.length_b   1.000
_cell.length_c   1.000
_cell.angle_alpha   90.00
_cell.angle_beta   90.00
_cell.angle_gamma   90.00
#
_symmetry.space_group_name_H-M   'P 1'
#
loop_
_entity.id
_entity.type
_entity.pdbx_description
1 polymer ?
#
loop_
_entity_poly.entity_id
_entity_poly.type
_entity_poly.pdbx_seq_one_letter_code
_entity_poly.pdbx_strand_id
1 'polypeptide(L)'
;MELLGIIARVLKSESLERVMWFIIVWGVLLIFSPDSWSEGVNSKVGIPHFWQVFIFAIAFVAATNTQRFVTMAAKTLLSSVHNRRAKQKEAKISQVISSLSNDEKECLAIFIDINERFLAFAREDKIALSLMDKNILHDFSRHLNIEHAGEYTINPDYYLECVKQFTGYLDR
;
A
#
# COMPACT_ATOMS: atom_id res chain seq x y z
N MET A 1 -21.56 22.65 -30.55
CA MET A 1 -20.91 22.79 -29.22
C MET A 1 -21.69 22.05 -28.12
N GLU A 2 -23.03 22.03 -28.16
CA GLU A 2 -23.84 21.40 -27.10
C GLU A 2 -23.70 19.87 -27.00
N LEU A 3 -23.57 19.15 -28.11
CA LEU A 3 -23.44 17.68 -28.11
C LEU A 3 -22.20 17.20 -27.34
N LEU A 4 -21.06 17.89 -27.53
CA LEU A 4 -19.81 17.60 -26.81
C LEU A 4 -19.94 17.91 -25.31
N GLY A 5 -20.71 18.94 -24.95
CA GLY A 5 -21.00 19.28 -23.56
C GLY A 5 -21.85 18.24 -22.84
N ILE A 6 -22.81 17.64 -23.54
CA ILE A 6 -23.63 16.53 -23.01
C ILE A 6 -22.77 15.28 -22.81
N ILE A 7 -21.94 14.92 -23.80
CA ILE A 7 -21.02 13.78 -23.69
C ILE A 7 -20.06 13.96 -22.50
N ALA A 8 -19.51 15.17 -22.32
CA ALA A 8 -18.63 15.48 -21.20
C ALA A 8 -19.33 15.41 -19.83
N ARG A 9 -20.62 15.78 -19.75
CA ARG A 9 -21.42 15.63 -18.51
C ARG A 9 -21.67 14.16 -18.18
N VAL A 10 -22.03 13.33 -19.16
CA VAL A 10 -22.25 11.89 -18.99
C VAL A 10 -20.98 11.17 -18.54
N LEU A 11 -19.81 11.58 -19.05
CA LEU A 11 -18.52 11.05 -18.61
C LEU A 11 -18.15 11.43 -17.17
N LYS A 12 -18.72 12.51 -16.63
CA LYS A 12 -18.46 13.01 -15.26
C LYS A 12 -19.52 12.61 -14.24
N SER A 13 -20.69 12.16 -14.68
CA SER A 13 -21.79 11.75 -13.80
C SER A 13 -21.48 10.42 -13.07
N GLU A 14 -22.18 10.18 -11.97
CA GLU A 14 -22.08 8.93 -11.20
C GLU A 14 -22.45 7.71 -12.06
N SER A 15 -21.98 6.53 -11.67
CA SER A 15 -22.10 5.32 -12.50
C SER A 15 -23.54 4.97 -12.88
N LEU A 16 -24.52 5.27 -12.03
CA LEU A 16 -25.94 5.02 -12.31
C LEU A 16 -26.51 6.07 -13.28
N GLU A 17 -26.26 7.35 -13.00
CA GLU A 17 -26.70 8.46 -13.84
C GLU A 17 -26.13 8.36 -15.26
N ARG A 18 -24.88 7.89 -15.38
CA ARG A 18 -24.21 7.64 -16.66
C ARG A 18 -24.93 6.58 -17.50
N VAL A 19 -25.41 5.51 -16.86
CA VAL A 19 -26.17 4.45 -17.54
C VAL A 19 -27.52 4.97 -18.01
N MET A 20 -28.20 5.77 -17.19
CA MET A 20 -29.48 6.39 -17.58
C MET A 20 -29.32 7.30 -18.80
N TRP A 21 -28.34 8.21 -18.77
CA TRP A 21 -28.08 9.08 -19.92
C TRP A 21 -27.64 8.31 -21.15
N PHE A 22 -26.87 7.24 -20.99
CA PHE A 22 -26.49 6.37 -22.10
C PHE A 22 -27.73 5.77 -22.77
N ILE A 23 -28.69 5.25 -22.00
CA ILE A 23 -29.95 4.70 -22.53
C ILE A 23 -30.76 5.79 -23.26
N ILE A 24 -30.85 7.00 -22.70
CA ILE A 24 -31.59 8.12 -23.30
C ILE A 24 -30.96 8.54 -24.63
N VAL A 25 -29.65 8.78 -24.65
CA VAL A 25 -28.92 9.17 -25.87
C VAL A 25 -29.00 8.07 -26.92
N TRP A 26 -28.92 6.81 -26.51
CA TRP A 26 -29.06 5.66 -27.40
C TRP A 26 -30.47 5.55 -27.99
N GLY A 27 -31.53 5.73 -27.20
CA GLY A 27 -32.91 5.72 -27.68
C GLY A 27 -33.18 6.84 -28.70
N VAL A 28 -32.63 8.04 -28.46
CA VAL A 28 -32.71 9.15 -29.43
C VAL A 28 -31.97 8.82 -30.71
N LEU A 29 -30.76 8.25 -30.62
CA LEU A 29 -29.99 7.83 -31.79
C LEU A 29 -30.73 6.78 -32.63
N LEU A 30 -31.48 5.87 -32.01
CA LEU A 30 -32.29 4.88 -32.73
C LEU A 30 -33.47 5.54 -33.46
N ILE A 31 -34.19 6.46 -32.81
CA ILE A 31 -35.34 7.14 -33.43
C ILE A 31 -34.91 7.98 -34.64
N PHE A 32 -33.73 8.60 -34.58
CA PHE A 32 -33.18 9.40 -35.67
C PHE A 32 -32.26 8.60 -36.60
N SER A 33 -32.13 7.28 -36.41
CA SER A 33 -31.35 6.44 -37.31
C SER A 33 -32.11 6.25 -38.62
N PRO A 34 -31.50 6.58 -39.78
CA PRO A 34 -32.09 6.26 -41.08
C PRO A 34 -32.22 4.74 -41.28
N ASP A 35 -33.26 4.28 -41.96
CA ASP A 35 -33.45 2.84 -42.22
C ASP A 35 -32.26 2.19 -42.97
N SER A 36 -31.63 2.96 -43.86
CA SER A 36 -30.43 2.57 -44.63
C SER A 36 -29.16 2.46 -43.78
N TRP A 37 -29.18 2.92 -42.54
CA TRP A 37 -28.03 2.85 -41.63
C TRP A 37 -27.72 1.42 -41.23
N SER A 38 -28.76 0.62 -41.01
CA SER A 38 -28.63 -0.80 -40.66
C SER A 38 -27.89 -1.59 -41.75
N GLU A 39 -28.24 -1.37 -43.02
CA GLU A 39 -27.58 -1.95 -44.19
C GLU A 39 -26.15 -1.43 -44.39
N GLY A 40 -25.92 -0.12 -44.19
CA GLY A 40 -24.59 0.48 -44.31
C GLY A 40 -23.59 -0.05 -43.26
N VAL A 41 -24.07 -0.32 -42.06
CA VAL A 41 -23.23 -0.83 -40.97
C VAL A 41 -23.03 -2.35 -41.07
N ASN A 42 -24.08 -3.09 -41.45
CA ASN A 42 -24.00 -4.54 -41.64
C ASN A 42 -23.06 -4.91 -42.80
N SER A 43 -23.08 -4.13 -43.90
CA SER A 43 -22.18 -4.32 -45.05
C SER A 43 -20.70 -4.02 -44.75
N LYS A 44 -20.40 -3.09 -43.83
CA LYS A 44 -19.02 -2.72 -43.47
C LYS A 44 -18.40 -3.57 -42.38
N VAL A 45 -19.19 -4.04 -41.43
CA VAL A 45 -18.70 -4.75 -40.24
C VAL A 45 -18.95 -6.26 -40.32
N GLY A 46 -19.86 -6.71 -41.20
CA GLY A 46 -20.22 -8.12 -41.35
C GLY A 46 -20.97 -8.72 -40.15
N ILE A 47 -21.31 -7.88 -39.17
CA ILE A 47 -22.02 -8.25 -37.95
C ILE A 47 -23.43 -7.65 -38.03
N PRO A 48 -24.50 -8.46 -37.87
CA PRO A 48 -25.88 -7.97 -37.86
C PRO A 48 -26.03 -6.81 -36.87
N HIS A 49 -26.71 -5.75 -37.29
CA HIS A 49 -26.77 -4.49 -36.54
C HIS A 49 -27.24 -4.67 -35.08
N PHE A 50 -28.14 -5.62 -34.83
CA PHE A 50 -28.59 -6.00 -33.49
C PHE A 50 -27.43 -6.44 -32.57
N TRP A 51 -26.49 -7.23 -33.07
CA TRP A 51 -25.35 -7.73 -32.29
C TRP A 51 -24.35 -6.65 -31.91
N GLN A 52 -24.27 -5.57 -32.68
CA GLN A 52 -23.34 -4.47 -32.41
C GLN A 52 -23.73 -3.68 -31.17
N VAL A 53 -25.04 -3.57 -30.88
CA VAL A 53 -25.55 -2.97 -29.65
C VAL A 53 -25.10 -3.77 -28.44
N PHE A 54 -25.16 -5.10 -28.50
CA PHE A 54 -24.67 -5.97 -27.43
C PHE A 54 -23.16 -5.84 -27.25
N ILE A 55 -22.39 -5.83 -28.34
CA ILE A 55 -20.93 -5.66 -28.28
C ILE A 55 -20.57 -4.30 -27.65
N PHE A 56 -21.27 -3.24 -28.02
CA PHE A 56 -21.03 -1.90 -27.45
C PHE A 56 -21.40 -1.85 -25.97
N ALA A 57 -22.54 -2.43 -25.56
CA ALA A 57 -22.95 -2.51 -24.17
C ALA A 57 -21.95 -3.31 -23.33
N ILE A 58 -21.49 -4.46 -23.84
CA ILE A 58 -20.45 -5.29 -23.19
C ILE A 58 -19.14 -4.52 -23.09
N ALA A 59 -18.71 -3.83 -24.15
CA ALA A 59 -17.51 -3.01 -24.13
C ALA A 59 -17.59 -1.85 -23.14
N PHE A 60 -18.75 -1.21 -23.02
CA PHE A 60 -18.99 -0.12 -22.08
C PHE A 60 -18.97 -0.61 -20.62
N VAL A 61 -19.66 -1.71 -20.33
CA VAL A 61 -19.64 -2.35 -19.01
C VAL A 61 -18.23 -2.85 -18.69
N ALA A 62 -17.52 -3.44 -19.65
CA ALA A 62 -16.14 -3.86 -19.47
C ALA A 62 -15.23 -2.67 -19.16
N ALA A 63 -15.25 -1.61 -19.97
CA ALA A 63 -14.40 -0.42 -19.79
C ALA A 63 -14.65 0.28 -18.44
N THR A 64 -15.92 0.39 -18.02
CA THR A 64 -16.27 0.99 -16.71
C THR A 64 -15.80 0.13 -15.53
N ASN A 65 -15.82 -1.20 -15.66
CA ASN A 65 -15.34 -2.11 -14.62
C ASN A 65 -13.82 -2.30 -14.64
N THR A 66 -13.15 -2.15 -15.79
CA THR A 66 -11.69 -2.24 -15.93
C THR A 66 -11.00 -1.20 -15.05
N GLN A 67 -11.51 0.03 -14.96
CA GLN A 67 -10.91 1.07 -14.11
C GLN A 67 -10.92 0.66 -12.62
N ARG A 68 -12.02 0.06 -12.14
CA ARG A 68 -12.13 -0.41 -10.75
C ARG A 68 -11.20 -1.59 -10.50
N PHE A 69 -11.16 -2.54 -11.43
CA PHE A 69 -10.34 -3.74 -11.32
C PHE A 69 -8.85 -3.42 -11.36
N VAL A 70 -8.40 -2.54 -12.26
CA VAL A 70 -7.01 -2.08 -12.35
C VAL A 70 -6.59 -1.36 -11.07
N THR A 71 -7.45 -0.51 -10.51
CA THR A 71 -7.15 0.21 -9.26
C THR A 71 -7.05 -0.73 -8.06
N MET A 72 -7.94 -1.73 -7.96
CA MET A 72 -7.86 -2.76 -6.92
C MET A 72 -6.61 -3.63 -7.09
N ALA A 73 -6.33 -4.11 -8.30
CA ALA A 73 -5.15 -4.92 -8.59
C ALA A 73 -3.85 -4.16 -8.27
N ALA A 74 -3.76 -2.88 -8.65
CA ALA A 74 -2.62 -2.03 -8.33
C ALA A 74 -2.43 -1.87 -6.81
N LYS A 75 -3.52 -1.63 -6.06
CA LYS A 75 -3.45 -1.54 -4.59
C LYS A 75 -2.99 -2.85 -3.95
N THR A 76 -3.49 -3.99 -4.41
CA THR A 76 -3.09 -5.32 -3.90
C THR A 76 -1.65 -5.65 -4.22
N LEU A 77 -1.16 -5.28 -5.41
CA LEU A 77 0.25 -5.47 -5.78
C LEU A 77 1.17 -4.57 -4.95
N LEU A 78 0.83 -3.29 -4.80
CA LEU A 78 1.59 -2.35 -3.99
C LEU A 78 1.64 -2.77 -2.52
N SER A 79 0.51 -3.21 -1.95
CA SER A 79 0.47 -3.68 -0.57
C SER A 79 1.25 -4.99 -0.38
N SER A 80 1.21 -5.90 -1.35
CA SER A 80 2.00 -7.14 -1.32
C SER A 80 3.51 -6.87 -1.36
N VAL A 81 3.95 -5.93 -2.21
CA VAL A 81 5.36 -5.52 -2.27
C VAL A 81 5.80 -4.85 -0.97
N HIS A 82 4.97 -3.96 -0.41
CA HIS A 82 5.27 -3.31 0.87
C HIS A 82 5.36 -4.33 2.01
N ASN A 83 4.40 -5.26 2.09
CA ASN A 83 4.40 -6.33 3.09
C ASN A 83 5.60 -7.27 2.94
N ARG A 84 6.05 -7.56 1.70
CA ARG A 84 7.27 -8.34 1.48
C ARG A 84 8.52 -7.62 1.99
N ARG A 85 8.63 -6.31 1.75
CA ARG A 85 9.77 -5.51 2.25
C ARG A 85 9.75 -5.41 3.77
N ALA A 86 8.59 -5.21 4.38
CA ALA A 86 8.43 -5.22 5.83
C ALA A 86 8.86 -6.56 6.43
N LYS A 87 8.38 -7.68 5.88
CA LYS A 87 8.78 -9.04 6.30
C LYS A 87 10.27 -9.31 6.14
N GLN A 88 10.90 -8.82 5.07
CA GLN A 88 12.34 -8.95 4.89
C GLN A 88 13.12 -8.11 5.91
N LYS A 89 12.62 -6.92 6.27
CA LYS A 89 13.22 -6.09 7.31
C LYS A 89 13.12 -6.76 8.68
N GLU A 90 11.94 -7.27 9.03
CA GLU A 90 11.70 -8.04 10.26
C GLU A 90 12.60 -9.28 10.33
N ALA A 91 12.69 -10.07 9.26
CA ALA A 91 13.54 -11.26 9.23
C ALA A 91 15.03 -10.92 9.45
N LYS A 92 15.51 -9.82 8.86
CA LYS A 92 16.88 -9.35 9.09
C LYS A 92 17.10 -8.90 10.53
N ILE A 93 16.17 -8.14 11.10
CA ILE A 93 16.23 -7.67 12.48
C ILE A 93 16.23 -8.86 13.45
N SER A 94 15.31 -9.81 13.25
CA SER A 94 15.21 -11.04 14.02
C SER A 94 16.50 -11.87 13.94
N GLN A 95 17.09 -11.99 12.74
CA GLN A 95 18.39 -12.65 12.56
C GLN A 95 19.50 -11.93 13.34
N VAL A 96 19.58 -10.61 13.28
CA VAL A 96 20.56 -9.83 14.04
C VAL A 96 20.39 -10.04 15.55
N ILE A 97 19.17 -9.97 16.09
CA ILE A 97 18.90 -10.19 17.52
C ILE A 97 19.24 -11.62 17.92
N SER A 98 18.92 -12.62 17.09
CA SER A 98 19.25 -14.01 17.35
C SER A 98 20.77 -14.26 17.44
N SER A 99 21.56 -13.52 16.65
CA SER A 99 23.02 -13.60 16.60
C SER A 99 23.75 -12.89 17.75
N LEU A 100 23.03 -12.19 18.63
CA LEU A 100 23.59 -11.60 19.84
C LEU A 100 24.07 -12.65 20.83
N SER A 101 25.13 -12.33 21.57
CA SER A 101 25.59 -13.16 22.69
C SER A 101 24.54 -13.20 23.81
N ASN A 102 24.62 -14.19 24.70
CA ASN A 102 23.68 -14.27 25.83
C ASN A 102 23.78 -13.04 26.74
N ASP A 103 24.99 -12.53 26.98
CA ASP A 103 25.22 -11.34 27.79
C ASP A 103 24.62 -10.07 27.15
N GLU A 104 24.71 -9.93 25.81
CA GLU A 104 24.07 -8.85 25.06
C GLU A 104 22.54 -8.92 25.13
N LYS A 105 21.98 -10.14 25.06
CA LYS A 105 20.53 -10.38 25.18
C LYS A 105 20.02 -10.09 26.59
N GLU A 106 20.77 -10.48 27.61
CA GLU A 106 20.46 -10.21 29.01
C GLU A 106 20.46 -8.71 29.28
N CYS A 107 21.45 -7.99 28.76
CA CYS A 107 21.52 -6.53 28.82
C CYS A 107 20.28 -5.86 28.15
N LEU A 108 19.90 -6.32 26.95
CA LEU A 108 18.69 -5.81 26.27
C LEU A 108 17.39 -6.17 27.01
N ALA A 109 17.31 -7.36 27.63
CA ALA A 109 16.16 -7.77 28.41
C ALA A 109 15.99 -6.90 29.66
N ILE A 110 17.08 -6.61 30.38
CA ILE A 110 17.10 -5.68 31.50
C ILE A 110 16.69 -4.28 31.04
N PHE A 111 17.20 -3.82 29.88
CA PHE A 111 16.81 -2.53 29.31
C PHE A 111 15.29 -2.43 29.09
N ILE A 112 14.68 -3.49 28.56
CA ILE A 112 13.24 -3.52 28.27
C ILE A 112 12.41 -3.64 29.56
N ASP A 113 12.86 -4.43 30.53
CA ASP A 113 12.17 -4.63 31.81
C ASP A 113 12.13 -3.34 32.65
N ILE A 114 13.22 -2.57 32.65
CA ILE A 114 13.29 -1.26 33.30
C ILE A 114 12.31 -0.27 32.64
N ASN A 115 11.95 -0.49 31.37
CA ASN A 115 11.03 0.34 30.57
C ASN A 115 11.42 1.84 30.55
N GLU A 116 12.70 2.13 30.75
CA GLU A 116 13.24 3.47 30.59
C GLU A 116 13.56 3.73 29.12
N ARG A 117 13.35 4.99 28.70
CA ARG A 117 13.68 5.41 27.32
C ARG A 117 15.19 5.53 27.08
N PHE A 118 15.96 5.58 28.15
CA PHE A 118 17.37 5.89 28.16
C PHE A 118 18.04 5.10 29.27
N LEU A 119 19.16 4.43 28.99
CA LEU A 119 20.00 3.87 30.04
C LEU A 119 21.41 4.40 29.94
N ALA A 120 21.97 4.77 31.09
CA ALA A 120 23.36 5.15 31.23
C ALA A 120 24.22 3.88 31.33
N PHE A 121 25.02 3.62 30.30
CA PHE A 121 26.06 2.60 30.36
C PHE A 121 27.40 3.25 30.73
N ALA A 122 28.27 2.48 31.40
CA ALA A 122 29.65 2.91 31.58
C ALA A 122 30.31 3.08 30.20
N ARG A 123 31.05 4.18 30.00
CA ARG A 123 31.68 4.53 28.70
C ARG A 123 32.58 3.45 28.09
N GLU A 124 33.06 2.51 28.91
CA GLU A 124 33.96 1.41 28.52
C GLU A 124 33.29 0.04 28.55
N ASP A 125 31.96 -0.01 28.67
CA ASP A 125 31.25 -1.28 28.65
C ASP A 125 31.36 -1.93 27.27
N LYS A 126 32.06 -3.07 27.22
CA LYS A 126 32.29 -3.86 26.00
C LYS A 126 30.97 -4.31 25.37
N ILE A 127 29.93 -4.51 26.18
CA ILE A 127 28.61 -4.96 25.71
C ILE A 127 27.89 -3.80 25.01
N ALA A 128 27.89 -2.60 25.60
CA ALA A 128 27.29 -1.42 25.01
C ALA A 128 27.98 -1.02 23.69
N LEU A 129 29.32 -1.08 23.63
CA LEU A 129 30.09 -0.83 22.42
C LEU A 129 29.79 -1.84 21.30
N SER A 130 29.66 -3.13 21.64
CA SER A 130 29.29 -4.18 20.68
C SER A 130 27.87 -3.98 20.13
N LEU A 131 26.92 -3.58 20.98
CA LEU A 131 25.54 -3.27 20.59
C LEU A 131 25.42 -1.99 19.73
N MET A 132 26.31 -1.01 19.95
CA MET A 132 26.44 0.17 19.09
C MET A 132 27.01 -0.18 17.71
N ASP A 133 28.06 -1.01 17.65
CA ASP A 133 28.64 -1.47 16.38
C ASP A 133 27.62 -2.24 15.53
N LYS A 134 26.71 -2.97 16.18
CA LYS A 134 25.58 -3.66 15.54
C LYS A 134 24.39 -2.74 15.20
N ASN A 135 24.49 -1.44 15.48
CA ASN A 135 23.49 -0.40 15.22
C ASN A 135 22.13 -0.64 15.93
N ILE A 136 22.18 -1.36 17.05
CA ILE A 136 21.02 -1.68 17.90
C ILE A 136 20.83 -0.58 18.94
N LEU A 137 21.93 -0.09 19.52
CA LEU A 137 21.92 1.07 20.41
C LEU A 137 22.37 2.33 19.65
N HIS A 138 21.65 3.44 19.87
CA HIS A 138 22.07 4.77 19.46
C HIS A 138 22.52 5.58 20.67
N ASP A 139 23.67 6.23 20.53
CA ASP A 139 24.21 7.15 21.51
C ASP A 139 23.62 8.54 21.29
N PHE A 140 22.80 9.00 22.24
CA PHE A 140 22.17 10.30 22.19
C PHE A 140 23.12 11.45 22.53
N SER A 141 24.32 11.16 23.07
CA SER A 141 25.33 12.19 23.37
C SER A 141 25.81 12.94 22.12
N ARG A 142 25.65 12.36 20.93
CA ARG A 142 25.95 13.02 19.65
C ARG A 142 24.89 14.04 19.21
N HIS A 143 23.72 14.03 19.84
CA HIS A 143 22.58 14.89 19.47
C HIS A 143 22.40 16.02 20.49
N LEU A 144 23.31 17.00 20.52
CA LEU A 144 23.21 18.39 21.03
C LEU A 144 22.47 18.69 22.37
N ASN A 145 22.01 17.69 23.12
CA ASN A 145 21.22 17.86 24.32
C ASN A 145 22.09 17.46 25.52
N ILE A 146 22.61 18.47 26.21
CA ILE A 146 23.60 18.36 27.30
C ILE A 146 23.06 17.53 28.48
N GLU A 147 21.74 17.40 28.58
CA GLU A 147 21.03 16.74 29.68
C GLU A 147 21.09 15.20 29.61
N HIS A 148 21.32 14.60 28.43
CA HIS A 148 21.31 13.14 28.20
C HIS A 148 22.68 12.63 27.72
N ALA A 149 23.76 13.35 28.07
CA ALA A 149 25.11 13.04 27.63
C ALA A 149 25.62 11.73 28.28
N GLY A 150 25.70 10.66 27.49
CA GLY A 150 26.10 9.33 27.96
C GLY A 150 24.94 8.34 28.10
N GLU A 151 23.75 8.72 27.65
CA GLU A 151 22.58 7.86 27.61
C GLU A 151 22.39 7.19 26.25
N TYR A 152 22.01 5.91 26.29
CA TYR A 152 21.82 5.07 25.11
C TYR A 152 20.34 4.73 24.95
N THR A 153 19.85 4.76 23.71
CA THR A 153 18.51 4.27 23.35
C THR A 153 18.61 3.04 22.48
N ILE A 154 17.62 2.16 22.56
CA ILE A 154 17.40 1.14 21.52
C ILE A 154 16.88 1.84 20.26
N ASN A 155 17.39 1.43 19.11
CA ASN A 155 16.92 1.85 17.80
C ASN A 155 15.42 1.50 17.66
N PRO A 156 14.54 2.45 17.29
CA PRO A 156 13.10 2.21 17.15
C PRO A 156 12.75 1.02 16.25
N ASP A 157 13.57 0.77 15.22
CA ASP A 157 13.39 -0.36 14.31
C ASP A 157 13.56 -1.72 15.02
N TYR A 158 14.42 -1.79 16.04
CA TYR A 158 14.76 -3.01 16.76
C TYR A 158 13.93 -3.17 18.03
N TYR A 159 13.46 -2.07 18.63
CA TYR A 159 12.72 -2.07 19.89
C TYR A 159 11.52 -3.04 19.88
N LEU A 160 10.69 -2.99 18.84
CA LEU A 160 9.50 -3.83 18.75
C LEU A 160 9.84 -5.34 18.71
N GLU A 161 10.86 -5.71 17.94
CA GLU A 161 11.28 -7.11 17.81
C GLU A 161 11.98 -7.58 19.10
N CYS A 162 12.76 -6.72 19.76
CA CYS A 162 13.34 -7.03 21.06
C CYS A 162 12.25 -7.24 22.12
N VAL A 163 11.24 -6.36 22.20
CA VAL A 163 10.10 -6.54 23.12
C VAL A 163 9.41 -7.87 22.83
N LYS A 164 9.13 -8.18 21.56
CA LYS A 164 8.50 -9.45 21.16
C LYS A 164 9.29 -10.68 21.63
N GLN A 165 10.60 -10.70 21.43
CA GLN A 165 11.44 -11.85 21.77
C GLN A 165 11.74 -11.98 23.27
N PHE A 166 11.93 -10.87 23.98
CA PHE A 166 12.38 -10.89 25.38
C PHE A 166 11.23 -10.88 26.40
N THR A 167 10.07 -10.33 26.06
CA THR A 167 8.92 -10.25 27.01
C THR A 167 7.83 -11.29 26.74
N GLY A 168 7.88 -12.00 25.61
CA GLY A 168 6.85 -12.99 25.23
C GLY A 168 5.44 -12.38 25.04
N TYR A 169 5.31 -11.05 25.01
CA TYR A 169 4.03 -10.35 25.11
C TYR A 169 3.15 -10.46 23.84
N LEU A 170 3.70 -10.96 22.73
CA LEU A 170 3.02 -11.05 21.43
C LEU A 170 2.75 -12.50 20.97
N ASP A 171 3.01 -13.49 21.83
CA ASP A 171 2.65 -14.91 21.60
C ASP A 171 1.26 -15.27 22.18
N ARG A 172 0.43 -14.27 22.53
CA ARG A 172 -0.97 -14.44 22.97
C ARG A 172 -1.97 -13.95 21.94
#